data_AF-A0AAN8AHF4-F1
#
_entry.id   AF-A0AAN8AHF4-F1
#
_cell.length_a   1.000
_cell.length_b   1.000
_cell.length_c   1.000
_cell.angle_alpha   90.00
_cell.angle_beta   90.00
_cell.angle_gamma   90.00
#
_symmetry.space_group_name_H-M   'P 1'
#
loop_
_entity.id
_entity.type
_entity.pdbx_description
1 polymer ?
#
loop_
_entity_poly.entity_id
_entity_poly.type
_entity_poly.pdbx_seq_one_letter_code
_entity_poly.pdbx_strand_id
1 'polypeptide(L)'
;MRPPCILAFMCVILLMWIPGGTARYEANWSSLDARPLPRWFDEAKIGIFIHPSRSLDSGSTIRAEFFDPEIWADIFKASGARYVVFTSKHHEGFTNWPSAGSWNWNSMDVGPHRDLVGDLGCSCQEQTLPELADLVTKYKPDLIWSDGDWDAPDTYWNSTQFLAWLYNDSPVKDVVVTNDRWGKGCYCKHGGYYNCADRYTPGQLPDRKWEKCQSLDSRSWGYRET
;
A
#
# COMPACT_ATOMS: atom_id res chain seq x y z
N MET A 1 38.46 18.24 -62.51
CA MET A 1 38.22 18.28 -61.04
C MET A 1 37.73 16.89 -60.63
N ARG A 2 38.18 16.36 -59.48
CA ARG A 2 37.77 15.05 -58.95
C ARG A 2 36.82 15.28 -57.75
N PRO A 3 35.74 14.49 -57.58
CA PRO A 3 34.93 14.57 -56.36
C PRO A 3 35.70 13.98 -55.16
N PRO A 4 35.44 14.43 -53.92
CA PRO A 4 36.18 14.00 -52.73
C PRO A 4 35.69 12.64 -52.20
N CYS A 5 36.62 11.88 -51.61
CA CYS A 5 36.31 10.63 -50.93
C CYS A 5 35.51 10.90 -49.64
N ILE A 6 34.34 10.27 -49.50
CA ILE A 6 33.59 10.26 -48.23
C ILE A 6 34.22 9.21 -47.33
N LEU A 7 34.77 9.65 -46.20
CA LEU A 7 35.34 8.79 -45.18
C LEU A 7 34.19 8.11 -44.42
N ALA A 8 33.93 6.83 -44.72
CA ALA A 8 32.90 6.06 -44.03
C ALA A 8 33.33 5.74 -42.59
N PHE A 9 33.01 6.64 -41.66
CA PHE A 9 33.12 6.38 -40.23
C PHE A 9 32.04 5.36 -39.85
N MET A 10 32.37 4.07 -39.93
CA MET A 10 31.56 3.02 -39.32
C MET A 10 31.61 3.22 -37.81
N CYS A 11 30.70 4.05 -37.31
CA CYS A 11 30.40 4.12 -35.89
C CYS A 11 29.81 2.76 -35.52
N VAL A 12 30.68 1.86 -35.03
CA VAL A 12 30.26 0.62 -34.39
C VAL A 12 29.50 1.04 -33.15
N ILE A 13 28.19 1.18 -33.30
CA ILE A 13 27.26 1.17 -32.17
C ILE A 13 27.43 -0.22 -31.58
N LEU A 14 28.34 -0.31 -30.62
CA LEU A 14 28.38 -1.41 -29.69
C LEU A 14 27.01 -1.38 -29.02
N LEU A 15 26.10 -2.24 -29.48
CA LEU A 15 24.87 -2.56 -28.76
C LEU A 15 25.33 -3.19 -27.45
N MET A 16 25.65 -2.32 -26.48
CA MET A 16 25.77 -2.69 -25.09
C MET A 16 24.45 -3.35 -24.76
N TRP A 17 24.51 -4.67 -24.61
CA TRP A 17 23.43 -5.45 -24.06
C TRP A 17 23.22 -4.94 -22.64
N ILE A 18 22.32 -3.95 -22.51
CA ILE A 18 21.79 -3.53 -21.22
C ILE A 18 21.14 -4.79 -20.66
N PRO A 19 21.61 -5.34 -19.54
CA PRO A 19 20.95 -6.47 -18.91
C PRO A 19 19.65 -5.92 -18.32
N GLY A 20 18.59 -5.87 -19.13
CA GLY A 20 17.25 -5.43 -18.74
C GLY A 20 16.53 -6.38 -17.79
N GLY A 21 17.28 -7.17 -17.02
CA GLY A 21 16.80 -7.90 -15.86
C GLY A 21 17.10 -7.07 -14.62
N THR A 22 16.09 -6.45 -14.04
CA THR A 22 16.15 -6.02 -12.65
C THR A 22 16.54 -7.24 -11.80
N ALA A 23 17.53 -7.07 -10.92
CA ALA A 23 17.91 -8.12 -9.99
C ALA A 23 16.67 -8.50 -9.16
N ARG A 24 16.29 -9.78 -9.19
CA ARG A 24 15.09 -10.23 -8.46
C ARG A 24 15.32 -10.11 -6.96
N TYR A 25 14.32 -9.62 -6.25
CA TYR A 25 14.33 -9.56 -4.80
C TYR A 25 14.13 -10.95 -4.20
N GLU A 26 14.96 -11.30 -3.23
CA GLU A 26 14.84 -12.53 -2.46
C GLU A 26 13.89 -12.34 -1.28
N ALA A 27 13.32 -13.42 -0.74
CA ALA A 27 12.43 -13.40 0.42
C ALA A 27 13.19 -13.21 1.77
N ASN A 28 14.12 -12.26 1.81
CA ASN A 28 14.86 -11.86 3.01
C ASN A 28 15.01 -10.33 3.09
N TRP A 29 15.06 -9.81 4.31
CA TRP A 29 15.11 -8.37 4.56
C TRP A 29 16.33 -7.66 3.92
N SER A 30 17.49 -8.31 3.86
CA SER A 30 18.69 -7.75 3.22
C SER A 30 18.48 -7.42 1.73
N SER A 31 17.68 -8.23 1.03
CA SER A 31 17.30 -7.99 -0.37
C SER A 31 16.15 -6.99 -0.47
N LEU A 32 15.09 -7.16 0.33
CA LEU A 32 13.87 -6.34 0.27
C LEU A 32 14.12 -4.88 0.67
N ASP A 33 14.90 -4.63 1.72
CA ASP A 33 15.21 -3.29 2.22
C ASP A 33 16.19 -2.52 1.32
N ALA A 34 16.77 -3.18 0.30
CA ALA A 34 17.58 -2.55 -0.73
C ALA A 34 16.76 -2.00 -1.90
N ARG A 35 15.44 -2.25 -1.96
CA ARG A 35 14.57 -1.70 -3.00
C ARG A 35 14.49 -0.17 -2.90
N PRO A 36 14.82 0.59 -3.96
CA PRO A 36 14.64 2.03 -3.95
C PRO A 36 13.15 2.39 -3.94
N LEU A 37 12.79 3.47 -3.24
CA LEU A 37 11.43 3.99 -3.29
C LEU A 37 11.14 4.67 -4.64
N PRO A 38 9.93 4.51 -5.19
CA PRO A 38 9.50 5.20 -6.39
C PRO A 38 9.35 6.69 -6.12
N ARG A 39 9.74 7.49 -7.12
CA ARG A 39 9.89 8.95 -7.00
C ARG A 39 8.60 9.67 -6.57
N TRP A 40 7.44 9.19 -7.01
CA TRP A 40 6.14 9.82 -6.70
C TRP A 40 5.90 9.88 -5.17
N PHE A 41 6.31 8.86 -4.41
CA PHE A 41 6.10 8.82 -2.96
C PHE A 41 7.05 9.77 -2.23
N ASP A 42 8.25 10.03 -2.76
CA ASP A 42 9.02 11.15 -2.23
C ASP A 42 8.29 12.47 -2.47
N GLU A 43 7.85 12.73 -3.70
CA GLU A 43 7.25 13.99 -4.13
C GLU A 43 5.86 14.27 -3.54
N ALA A 44 5.14 13.24 -3.10
CA ALA A 44 3.76 13.34 -2.58
C ALA A 44 3.64 14.24 -1.34
N LYS A 45 4.54 14.07 -0.36
CA LYS A 45 4.64 14.76 0.96
C LYS A 45 3.41 14.68 1.90
N ILE A 46 2.17 14.64 1.39
CA ILE A 46 0.91 14.61 2.16
C ILE A 46 -0.05 13.60 1.53
N GLY A 47 -0.66 12.76 2.38
CA GLY A 47 -1.76 11.87 2.03
C GLY A 47 -2.85 11.86 3.09
N ILE A 48 -3.99 11.23 2.79
CA ILE A 48 -5.11 11.08 3.72
C ILE A 48 -5.26 9.60 4.10
N PHE A 49 -5.39 9.33 5.39
CA PHE A 49 -5.69 8.00 5.91
C PHE A 49 -7.16 7.95 6.34
N ILE A 50 -7.93 7.02 5.77
CA ILE A 50 -9.33 6.79 6.07
C ILE A 50 -9.43 5.53 6.92
N HIS A 51 -9.92 5.71 8.15
CA HIS A 51 -10.16 4.63 9.09
C HIS A 51 -11.66 4.60 9.45
N PRO A 52 -12.50 3.85 8.70
CA PRO A 52 -13.93 3.76 8.98
C PRO A 52 -14.15 3.10 10.35
N SER A 53 -14.78 3.78 11.30
CA SER A 53 -15.16 3.15 12.57
C SER A 53 -16.50 2.46 12.45
N ARG A 54 -16.57 1.24 12.99
CA ARG A 54 -17.80 0.67 13.50
C ARG A 54 -18.05 1.25 14.89
N SER A 55 -19.13 2.00 15.09
CA SER A 55 -19.61 2.18 16.47
C SER A 55 -20.04 0.81 16.99
N LEU A 56 -19.48 0.41 18.13
CA LEU A 56 -19.80 -0.88 18.77
C LEU A 56 -21.08 -0.83 19.60
N ASP A 57 -21.84 0.28 19.53
CA ASP A 57 -23.10 0.44 20.22
C ASP A 57 -24.22 -0.39 19.60
N SER A 58 -24.39 -1.58 20.18
CA SER A 58 -25.61 -2.40 20.17
C SER A 58 -26.23 -2.71 18.81
N GLY A 59 -25.61 -3.62 18.05
CA GLY A 59 -26.28 -4.35 16.96
C GLY A 59 -26.62 -3.55 15.70
N SER A 60 -26.21 -2.28 15.62
CA SER A 60 -26.32 -1.48 14.41
C SER A 60 -25.38 -2.02 13.32
N THR A 61 -25.89 -2.13 12.10
CA THR A 61 -25.11 -2.52 10.91
C THR A 61 -24.66 -1.26 10.19
N ILE A 62 -23.39 -1.19 9.77
CA ILE A 62 -22.91 -0.13 8.87
C ILE A 62 -23.72 -0.22 7.58
N ARG A 63 -24.30 0.88 7.11
CA ARG A 63 -25.09 0.91 5.86
C ARG A 63 -24.49 1.75 4.74
N ALA A 64 -23.51 2.62 5.05
CA ALA A 64 -22.89 3.53 4.09
C ALA A 64 -23.90 4.34 3.23
N GLU A 65 -25.09 4.61 3.77
CA GLU A 65 -26.27 5.11 3.03
C GLU A 65 -26.04 6.49 2.37
N PHE A 66 -25.12 7.28 2.93
CA PHE A 66 -24.69 8.59 2.40
C PHE A 66 -23.22 8.58 1.94
N PHE A 67 -22.63 7.42 1.66
CA PHE A 67 -21.27 7.32 1.13
C PHE A 67 -21.26 7.59 -0.37
N ASP A 68 -20.73 8.76 -0.72
CA ASP A 68 -20.49 9.19 -2.10
C ASP A 68 -18.96 9.30 -2.33
N PRO A 69 -18.36 8.37 -3.11
CA PRO A 69 -16.93 8.38 -3.36
C PRO A 69 -16.47 9.56 -4.24
N GLU A 70 -17.35 10.16 -5.04
CA GLU A 70 -17.01 11.33 -5.88
C GLU A 70 -16.84 12.58 -5.01
N ILE A 71 -17.77 12.81 -4.07
CA ILE A 71 -17.66 13.89 -3.07
C ILE A 71 -16.38 13.73 -2.24
N TRP A 72 -16.06 12.50 -1.83
CA TRP A 72 -14.84 12.19 -1.08
C TRP A 72 -13.58 12.48 -1.92
N ALA A 73 -13.54 12.04 -3.18
CA ALA A 73 -12.43 12.31 -4.09
C ALA A 73 -12.20 13.82 -4.31
N ASP A 74 -13.26 14.60 -4.48
CA ASP A 74 -13.16 16.06 -4.61
C ASP A 74 -12.64 16.74 -3.33
N ILE A 75 -13.08 16.30 -2.15
CA ILE A 75 -12.54 16.79 -0.86
C ILE A 75 -11.05 16.47 -0.74
N PHE A 76 -10.64 15.25 -1.08
CA PHE A 76 -9.23 14.84 -0.99
C PHE A 76 -8.36 15.62 -1.97
N LYS A 77 -8.82 15.82 -3.20
CA LYS A 77 -8.17 16.67 -4.20
C LYS A 77 -8.06 18.13 -3.75
N ALA A 78 -9.13 18.67 -3.14
CA ALA A 78 -9.15 20.05 -2.61
C ALA A 78 -8.22 20.24 -1.39
N SER A 79 -8.01 19.20 -0.58
CA SER A 79 -7.06 19.23 0.55
C SER A 79 -5.58 19.29 0.15
N GLY A 80 -5.27 19.03 -1.13
CA GLY A 80 -3.90 18.92 -1.64
C GLY A 80 -3.22 17.57 -1.40
N ALA A 81 -3.94 16.58 -0.87
CA ALA A 81 -3.44 15.21 -0.71
C ALA A 81 -3.02 14.61 -2.06
N ARG A 82 -1.91 13.86 -2.05
CA ARG A 82 -1.35 13.22 -3.25
C ARG A 82 -1.56 11.70 -3.29
N TYR A 83 -1.99 11.11 -2.18
CA TYR A 83 -2.40 9.72 -2.06
C TYR A 83 -3.47 9.58 -0.97
N VAL A 84 -4.24 8.50 -1.05
CA VAL A 84 -5.28 8.14 -0.07
C VAL A 84 -5.04 6.69 0.35
N VAL A 85 -5.08 6.44 1.65
CA VAL A 85 -4.97 5.10 2.25
C VAL A 85 -6.32 4.77 2.86
N PHE A 86 -6.96 3.69 2.43
CA PHE A 86 -8.25 3.23 2.94
C PHE A 86 -8.07 1.92 3.70
N THR A 87 -8.54 1.85 4.95
CA THR A 87 -8.51 0.60 5.73
C THR A 87 -9.42 -0.45 5.07
N SER A 88 -8.81 -1.38 4.35
CA SER A 88 -9.54 -2.50 3.73
C SER A 88 -10.05 -3.48 4.79
N LYS A 89 -9.20 -3.85 5.76
CA LYS A 89 -9.46 -4.77 6.88
C LYS A 89 -8.87 -4.19 8.15
N HIS A 90 -9.59 -4.27 9.26
CA HIS A 90 -9.10 -3.88 10.59
C HIS A 90 -9.03 -5.10 11.53
N HIS A 91 -8.54 -4.90 12.75
CA HIS A 91 -8.23 -5.96 13.71
C HIS A 91 -9.45 -6.80 14.14
N GLU A 92 -10.68 -6.29 13.98
CA GLU A 92 -11.93 -7.07 14.13
C GLU A 92 -12.19 -8.10 13.02
N GLY A 93 -11.28 -8.24 12.06
CA GLY A 93 -11.36 -9.20 10.96
C GLY A 93 -12.38 -8.86 9.87
N PHE A 94 -13.20 -7.83 10.05
CA PHE A 94 -14.20 -7.39 9.07
C PHE A 94 -13.50 -6.82 7.82
N THR A 95 -13.95 -7.25 6.64
CA THR A 95 -13.42 -6.81 5.35
C THR A 95 -14.40 -5.88 4.64
N ASN A 96 -13.92 -4.72 4.19
CA ASN A 96 -14.71 -3.74 3.44
C ASN A 96 -14.89 -4.10 1.94
N TRP A 97 -14.68 -5.38 1.60
CA TRP A 97 -14.81 -5.96 0.26
C TRP A 97 -15.24 -7.44 0.37
N PRO A 98 -15.82 -8.06 -0.66
CA PRO A 98 -16.14 -9.48 -0.64
C PRO A 98 -14.86 -10.32 -0.65
N SER A 99 -14.53 -10.94 0.48
CA SER A 99 -13.53 -12.00 0.60
C SER A 99 -14.18 -13.27 1.17
N ALA A 100 -14.01 -14.42 0.50
CA ALA A 100 -14.41 -15.70 1.10
C ALA A 100 -13.38 -16.26 2.11
N GLY A 101 -12.29 -15.53 2.41
CA GLY A 101 -11.56 -15.69 3.67
C GLY A 101 -12.28 -15.05 4.86
N SER A 102 -13.38 -14.32 4.62
CA SER A 102 -14.24 -13.70 5.63
C SER A 102 -15.72 -13.84 5.25
N TRP A 103 -16.11 -15.08 4.88
CA TRP A 103 -17.48 -15.45 4.53
C TRP A 103 -18.46 -15.05 5.65
N ASN A 104 -19.53 -14.34 5.28
CA ASN A 104 -20.53 -13.80 6.21
C ASN A 104 -19.98 -12.80 7.25
N TRP A 105 -18.81 -12.20 7.01
CA TRP A 105 -18.18 -11.17 7.87
C TRP A 105 -17.46 -10.09 7.03
N ASN A 106 -18.17 -9.54 6.06
CA ASN A 106 -17.68 -8.51 5.15
C ASN A 106 -18.81 -7.55 4.72
N SER A 107 -18.47 -6.42 4.09
CA SER A 107 -19.43 -5.36 3.72
C SER A 107 -20.45 -5.73 2.63
N MET A 108 -20.19 -6.80 1.86
CA MET A 108 -21.15 -7.33 0.88
C MET A 108 -22.17 -8.28 1.53
N ASP A 109 -21.71 -9.17 2.41
CA ASP A 109 -22.58 -10.13 3.11
C ASP A 109 -23.34 -9.48 4.27
N VAL A 110 -22.75 -8.49 4.95
CA VAL A 110 -23.27 -7.88 6.18
C VAL A 110 -23.13 -6.35 6.14
N GLY A 111 -24.27 -5.65 6.10
CA GLY A 111 -24.32 -4.20 6.31
C GLY A 111 -24.71 -3.40 5.06
N PRO A 112 -23.77 -2.73 4.37
CA PRO A 112 -24.10 -1.87 3.24
C PRO A 112 -24.46 -2.68 1.99
N HIS A 113 -24.21 -3.99 1.98
CA HIS A 113 -24.34 -4.88 0.83
C HIS A 113 -23.61 -4.35 -0.41
N ARG A 114 -22.41 -3.80 -0.17
CA ARG A 114 -21.62 -3.04 -1.14
C ARG A 114 -20.11 -3.29 -0.94
N ASP A 115 -19.37 -3.40 -2.03
CA ASP A 115 -17.91 -3.58 -2.05
C ASP A 115 -17.27 -2.19 -1.92
N LEU A 116 -17.04 -1.72 -0.69
CA LEU A 116 -16.62 -0.33 -0.44
C LEU A 116 -15.18 -0.06 -0.92
N VAL A 117 -14.33 -1.07 -0.93
CA VAL A 117 -13.04 -1.00 -1.64
C VAL A 117 -13.27 -1.13 -3.15
N GLY A 118 -14.23 -1.97 -3.58
CA GLY A 118 -14.72 -2.16 -4.96
C GLY A 118 -15.19 -0.90 -5.68
N ASP A 119 -15.93 -0.05 -4.98
CA ASP A 119 -16.36 1.27 -5.47
C ASP A 119 -15.17 2.21 -5.73
N LEU A 120 -13.99 1.89 -5.18
CA LEU A 120 -12.72 2.56 -5.41
C LEU A 120 -11.78 1.76 -6.36
N GLY A 121 -12.15 0.55 -6.83
CA GLY A 121 -11.45 -0.22 -7.89
C GLY A 121 -11.97 -1.67 -8.10
N CYS A 122 -11.79 -2.30 -9.27
CA CYS A 122 -12.64 -3.43 -9.72
C CYS A 122 -12.12 -4.89 -9.46
N SER A 123 -13.04 -5.87 -9.18
CA SER A 123 -13.03 -7.37 -8.97
C SER A 123 -11.82 -8.32 -9.29
N CYS A 124 -11.55 -9.48 -8.63
CA CYS A 124 -11.99 -10.13 -7.34
C CYS A 124 -11.31 -11.51 -7.00
N GLN A 125 -11.27 -11.86 -5.69
CA GLN A 125 -11.18 -13.17 -4.95
C GLN A 125 -9.84 -13.70 -4.29
N GLU A 126 -9.84 -13.68 -2.94
CA GLU A 126 -9.70 -14.81 -1.96
C GLU A 126 -8.42 -15.18 -1.13
N GLN A 127 -8.63 -15.22 0.21
CA GLN A 127 -7.90 -15.77 1.38
C GLN A 127 -6.52 -15.20 1.81
N THR A 128 -6.46 -14.51 2.95
CA THR A 128 -5.28 -13.95 3.69
C THR A 128 -3.99 -13.55 2.93
N LEU A 129 -3.18 -14.50 2.44
CA LEU A 129 -2.00 -14.17 1.60
C LEU A 129 -2.43 -13.88 0.15
N PRO A 130 -3.18 -14.77 -0.52
CA PRO A 130 -3.92 -14.39 -1.72
C PRO A 130 -5.05 -13.36 -1.50
N GLU A 131 -5.51 -12.99 -0.29
CA GLU A 131 -6.31 -11.76 -0.08
C GLU A 131 -5.48 -10.51 -0.42
N LEU A 132 -4.25 -10.44 0.08
CA LEU A 132 -3.33 -9.33 -0.19
C LEU A 132 -2.86 -9.35 -1.65
N ALA A 133 -2.63 -10.53 -2.22
CA ALA A 133 -2.26 -10.66 -3.63
C ALA A 133 -3.42 -10.37 -4.60
N ASP A 134 -4.66 -10.75 -4.25
CA ASP A 134 -5.90 -10.37 -4.93
C ASP A 134 -6.06 -8.86 -4.86
N LEU A 135 -6.05 -8.25 -3.66
CA LEU A 135 -6.13 -6.79 -3.50
C LEU A 135 -5.11 -6.07 -4.39
N VAL A 136 -3.86 -6.56 -4.42
CA VAL A 136 -2.80 -6.03 -5.29
C VAL A 136 -3.09 -6.20 -6.79
N THR A 137 -3.63 -7.35 -7.20
CA THR A 137 -3.91 -7.67 -8.61
C THR A 137 -5.16 -6.93 -9.13
N LYS A 138 -6.18 -6.88 -8.27
CA LYS A 138 -7.51 -6.29 -8.41
C LYS A 138 -7.44 -4.76 -8.49
N TYR A 139 -7.05 -4.13 -7.38
CA TYR A 139 -7.10 -2.67 -7.21
C TYR A 139 -5.83 -1.96 -7.68
N LYS A 140 -4.71 -2.68 -7.80
CA LYS A 140 -3.40 -2.13 -8.19
C LYS A 140 -2.99 -0.91 -7.35
N PRO A 141 -2.93 -1.03 -6.01
CA PRO A 141 -2.63 0.09 -5.13
C PRO A 141 -1.16 0.53 -5.28
N ASP A 142 -0.95 1.85 -5.33
CA ASP A 142 0.39 2.45 -5.25
C ASP A 142 0.98 2.35 -3.83
N LEU A 143 0.18 2.13 -2.80
CA LEU A 143 0.63 2.03 -1.40
C LEU A 143 -0.09 0.89 -0.67
N ILE A 144 0.66 0.03 0.03
CA ILE A 144 0.14 -0.97 0.95
C ILE A 144 0.61 -0.64 2.36
N TRP A 145 -0.35 -0.34 3.24
CA TRP A 145 -0.09 -0.03 4.64
C TRP A 145 -0.48 -1.23 5.50
N SER A 146 0.51 -1.94 6.05
CA SER A 146 0.27 -3.06 6.95
C SER A 146 0.18 -2.59 8.41
N ASP A 147 -0.44 -3.39 9.29
CA ASP A 147 -0.57 -3.09 10.72
C ASP A 147 -0.51 -4.38 11.58
N GLY A 148 0.45 -5.25 11.26
CA GLY A 148 0.59 -6.60 11.82
C GLY A 148 1.71 -6.75 12.85
N ASP A 149 2.32 -5.65 13.30
CA ASP A 149 3.53 -5.67 14.15
C ASP A 149 3.28 -5.91 15.63
N TRP A 150 2.06 -5.69 16.11
CA TRP A 150 1.70 -5.91 17.52
C TRP A 150 1.28 -7.37 17.82
N ASP A 151 0.76 -8.09 16.82
CA ASP A 151 0.15 -9.42 16.98
C ASP A 151 1.19 -10.57 16.84
N ALA A 152 1.81 -10.73 15.67
CA ALA A 152 2.68 -11.87 15.36
C ALA A 152 3.97 -11.46 14.58
N PRO A 153 5.05 -12.27 14.62
CA PRO A 153 6.27 -12.00 13.86
C PRO A 153 6.07 -12.09 12.34
N ASP A 154 6.97 -11.47 11.58
CA ASP A 154 7.01 -11.52 10.11
C ASP A 154 7.02 -12.94 9.53
N THR A 155 7.68 -13.87 10.22
CA THR A 155 7.73 -15.29 9.88
C THR A 155 6.39 -16.02 10.03
N TYR A 156 5.50 -15.56 10.91
CA TYR A 156 4.14 -16.10 11.03
C TYR A 156 3.26 -15.66 9.86
N TRP A 157 3.37 -14.39 9.46
CA TRP A 157 2.67 -13.82 8.31
C TRP A 157 3.26 -14.22 6.95
N ASN A 158 4.46 -14.79 6.94
CA ASN A 158 5.27 -15.03 5.74
C ASN A 158 5.54 -13.75 4.92
N SER A 159 5.72 -12.62 5.62
CA SER A 159 5.73 -11.27 5.01
C SER A 159 6.83 -11.08 3.97
N THR A 160 8.03 -11.63 4.20
CA THR A 160 9.14 -11.51 3.23
C THR A 160 8.85 -12.24 1.92
N GLN A 161 8.12 -13.35 1.95
CA GLN A 161 7.70 -14.09 0.77
C GLN A 161 6.67 -13.30 -0.04
N PHE A 162 5.71 -12.66 0.64
CA PHE A 162 4.75 -11.75 0.00
C PHE A 162 5.44 -10.54 -0.63
N LEU A 163 6.33 -9.86 0.11
CA LEU A 163 7.05 -8.69 -0.39
C LEU A 163 7.97 -9.03 -1.58
N ALA A 164 8.60 -10.22 -1.58
CA ALA A 164 9.39 -10.69 -2.72
C ALA A 164 8.52 -10.91 -3.96
N TRP A 165 7.32 -11.48 -3.83
CA TRP A 165 6.36 -11.56 -4.95
C TRP A 165 5.91 -10.16 -5.40
N LEU A 166 5.57 -9.29 -4.44
CA LEU A 166 5.09 -7.93 -4.68
C LEU A 166 6.07 -7.11 -5.54
N TYR A 167 7.37 -7.22 -5.24
CA TYR A 167 8.40 -6.43 -5.93
C TYR A 167 8.95 -7.08 -7.22
N ASN A 168 8.70 -8.37 -7.46
CA ASN A 168 9.19 -9.06 -8.65
C ASN A 168 8.12 -9.24 -9.73
N ASP A 169 6.93 -9.67 -9.32
CA ASP A 169 5.95 -10.32 -10.21
C ASP A 169 4.57 -9.64 -10.19
N SER A 170 4.27 -8.80 -9.20
CA SER A 170 2.98 -8.08 -9.14
C SER A 170 2.81 -7.03 -10.26
N PRO A 171 1.57 -6.66 -10.62
CA PRO A 171 1.31 -5.63 -11.63
C PRO A 171 1.66 -4.20 -11.17
N VAL A 172 2.00 -4.00 -9.90
CA VAL A 172 2.34 -2.68 -9.29
C VAL A 172 3.79 -2.58 -8.85
N LYS A 173 4.62 -3.58 -9.13
CA LYS A 173 6.00 -3.68 -8.63
C LYS A 173 6.89 -2.46 -8.88
N ASP A 174 6.62 -1.71 -9.94
CA ASP A 174 7.37 -0.50 -10.33
C ASP A 174 6.93 0.77 -9.58
N VAL A 175 5.73 0.76 -8.98
CA VAL A 175 5.09 1.93 -8.34
C VAL A 175 4.76 1.73 -6.86
N VAL A 176 4.61 0.49 -6.37
CA VAL A 176 4.11 0.21 -5.02
C VAL A 176 5.10 0.62 -3.92
N VAL A 177 4.59 1.15 -2.81
CA VAL A 177 5.35 1.38 -1.58
C VAL A 177 4.72 0.65 -0.40
N THR A 178 5.55 0.32 0.59
CA THR A 178 5.13 -0.36 1.82
C THR A 178 5.77 0.28 3.05
N ASN A 179 5.05 0.26 4.17
CA ASN A 179 5.53 0.71 5.46
C ASN A 179 6.37 -0.36 6.19
N ASP A 180 6.61 -0.19 7.49
CA ASP A 180 7.50 -1.02 8.33
C ASP A 180 6.78 -1.94 9.33
N ARG A 181 5.48 -2.15 9.19
CA ARG A 181 4.63 -2.89 10.14
C ARG A 181 4.29 -4.32 9.70
N TRP A 182 5.25 -4.99 9.06
CA TRP A 182 5.08 -6.32 8.46
C TRP A 182 5.19 -7.49 9.45
N GLY A 183 5.30 -7.20 10.75
CA GLY A 183 5.39 -8.20 11.80
C GLY A 183 6.21 -7.72 12.99
N LYS A 184 6.06 -8.39 14.12
CA LYS A 184 6.67 -8.02 15.39
C LYS A 184 8.19 -7.86 15.29
N GLY A 185 8.65 -6.64 15.52
CA GLY A 185 10.07 -6.27 15.49
C GLY A 185 10.57 -5.71 14.15
N CYS A 186 9.72 -5.55 13.14
CA CYS A 186 10.06 -4.91 11.85
C CYS A 186 10.14 -3.38 11.92
N TYR A 187 9.39 -2.76 12.84
CA TYR A 187 9.31 -1.31 13.01
C TYR A 187 10.70 -0.66 13.13
N CYS A 188 10.89 0.49 12.47
CA CYS A 188 12.17 1.20 12.32
C CYS A 188 13.33 0.40 11.68
N LYS A 189 13.11 -0.80 11.14
CA LYS A 189 14.19 -1.66 10.60
C LYS A 189 13.96 -2.10 9.16
N HIS A 190 12.75 -2.53 8.85
CA HIS A 190 12.42 -3.27 7.63
C HIS A 190 11.23 -2.64 6.93
N GLY A 191 11.22 -2.62 5.59
CA GLY A 191 10.16 -2.00 4.79
C GLY A 191 10.64 -0.82 3.93
N GLY A 192 9.76 -0.34 3.05
CA GLY A 192 10.10 0.71 2.09
C GLY A 192 10.32 2.07 2.76
N TYR A 193 9.47 2.42 3.72
CA TYR A 193 9.59 3.62 4.55
C TYR A 193 9.17 3.31 5.99
N TYR A 194 9.60 4.15 6.94
CA TYR A 194 9.36 3.90 8.37
C TYR A 194 8.21 4.74 8.93
N ASN A 195 7.23 4.09 9.56
CA ASN A 195 6.31 4.72 10.51
C ASN A 195 6.81 4.59 11.95
N CYS A 196 7.59 3.57 12.31
CA CYS A 196 8.19 3.31 13.63
C CYS A 196 7.23 3.05 14.81
N ALA A 197 6.19 3.87 14.98
CA ALA A 197 5.18 3.80 16.04
C ALA A 197 3.95 4.64 15.66
N ASP A 198 2.86 4.50 16.40
CA ASP A 198 1.69 5.38 16.26
C ASP A 198 2.08 6.84 16.53
N ARG A 199 1.68 7.74 15.61
CA ARG A 199 1.94 9.19 15.69
C ARG A 199 3.44 9.56 15.83
N TYR A 200 4.34 8.65 15.44
CA TYR A 200 5.79 8.81 15.54
C TYR A 200 6.26 10.15 14.98
N THR A 201 7.14 10.81 15.73
CA THR A 201 7.80 12.04 15.31
C THR A 201 9.30 11.87 15.62
N PRO A 202 10.17 11.78 14.60
CA PRO A 202 11.59 11.54 14.83
C PRO A 202 12.24 12.78 15.46
N GLY A 203 13.07 12.58 16.49
CA GLY A 203 13.77 13.67 17.20
C GLY A 203 14.93 14.30 16.41
N GLN A 204 15.40 13.62 15.36
CA GLN A 204 16.42 14.07 14.41
C GLN A 204 16.04 13.57 13.01
N LEU A 205 16.59 14.15 11.94
CA LEU A 205 16.31 13.71 10.58
C LEU A 205 16.76 12.24 10.38
N PRO A 206 15.87 11.29 10.03
CA PRO A 206 16.26 9.91 9.76
C PRO A 206 16.96 9.75 8.40
N ASP A 207 17.91 8.81 8.31
CA ASP A 207 18.61 8.48 7.05
C ASP A 207 17.73 7.71 6.04
N ARG A 208 16.58 7.20 6.49
CA ARG A 208 15.56 6.52 5.68
C ARG A 208 14.32 7.41 5.55
N LYS A 209 13.58 7.25 4.44
CA LYS A 209 12.27 7.88 4.26
C LYS A 209 11.32 7.41 5.37
N TRP A 210 10.55 8.35 5.91
CA TRP A 210 9.59 8.10 6.97
C TRP A 210 8.26 8.80 6.67
N GLU A 211 7.20 8.33 7.32
CA GLU A 211 5.85 8.88 7.26
C GLU A 211 5.29 8.96 8.69
N LYS A 212 4.60 10.06 9.01
CA LYS A 212 3.83 10.19 10.25
C LYS A 212 2.34 10.17 9.94
N CYS A 213 1.68 9.10 10.36
CA CYS A 213 0.22 9.04 10.43
C CYS A 213 -0.25 9.78 11.69
N GLN A 214 -1.24 10.67 11.56
CA GLN A 214 -1.89 11.34 12.70
C GLN A 214 -3.37 11.58 12.38
N SER A 215 -4.24 11.33 13.36
CA SER A 215 -5.68 11.56 13.27
C SER A 215 -6.05 13.03 13.53
N LEU A 216 -7.19 13.46 13.00
CA LEU A 216 -7.79 14.77 13.31
C LEU A 216 -8.38 14.81 14.72
N ASP A 217 -9.01 13.72 15.18
CA ASP A 217 -9.42 13.57 16.58
C ASP A 217 -8.22 13.18 17.46
N SER A 218 -8.17 13.71 18.68
CA SER A 218 -7.04 13.50 19.60
C SER A 218 -7.01 12.10 20.23
N ARG A 219 -8.14 11.39 20.29
CA ARG A 219 -8.36 10.14 21.02
C ARG A 219 -8.67 8.92 20.14
N SER A 220 -9.18 9.14 18.93
CA SER A 220 -9.62 8.07 18.02
C SER A 220 -9.04 8.22 16.62
N TRP A 221 -8.82 7.09 15.94
CA TRP A 221 -8.48 7.03 14.52
C TRP A 221 -9.74 7.10 13.62
N GLY A 222 -10.83 6.46 14.04
CA GLY A 222 -12.14 6.55 13.36
C GLY A 222 -13.09 7.57 14.01
N TYR A 223 -14.25 7.79 13.39
CA TYR A 223 -15.29 8.68 13.92
C TYR A 223 -15.77 8.24 15.32
N ARG A 224 -15.98 9.24 16.17
CA ARG A 224 -16.63 9.10 17.48
C ARG A 224 -17.61 10.26 17.66
N GLU A 225 -18.80 9.97 18.16
CA GLU A 225 -19.72 11.02 18.61
C GLU A 225 -19.18 11.65 19.91
N THR A 226 -19.47 12.94 20.13
CA THR A 226 -18.88 13.76 21.20
C THR A 226 -19.86 14.12 22.30
#